data_AF-A0A8T3R171-F1
#
_entry.id   AF-A0A8T3R171-F1
#
_cell.length_a   1.000
_cell.length_b   1.000
_cell.length_c   1.000
_cell.angle_alpha   90.00
_cell.angle_beta   90.00
_cell.angle_gamma   90.00
#
_symmetry.space_group_name_H-M   'P 1'
#
loop_
_entity.id
_entity.type
_entity.pdbx_description
1 polymer ?
#
loop_
_entity_poly.entity_id
_entity_poly.type
_entity_poly.pdbx_seq_one_letter_code
_entity_poly.pdbx_strand_id
1 'polypeptide(L)' 'MSVRLHDTLSGQTHSLVPLRDDGVRIYSCGPTVYGPAHIGNFRSFLFADLLVR' A
#
# COMPACT_ATOMS: atom_id res chain seq x y z
N MET A 1 3.44 -17.57 -8.92
CA MET A 1 3.69 -16.20 -9.43
C MET A 1 4.17 -15.36 -8.26
N SER A 2 5.25 -14.57 -8.43
CA SER A 2 5.70 -13.62 -7.41
C SER A 2 4.97 -12.29 -7.57
N VAL A 3 4.57 -11.68 -6.45
CA VAL A 3 4.06 -10.30 -6.45
C VAL A 3 5.22 -9.36 -6.76
N ARG A 4 4.99 -8.40 -7.66
CA ARG A 4 5.95 -7.32 -7.95
C ARG A 4 5.28 -5.96 -7.73
N LEU A 5 5.99 -5.05 -7.07
CA LEU A 5 5.51 -3.72 -6.72
C LEU A 5 6.42 -2.66 -7.35
N HIS A 6 5.83 -1.54 -7.75
CA HIS A 6 6.58 -0.36 -8.18
C HIS A 6 7.12 0.38 -6.95
N ASP A 7 8.44 0.47 -6.84
CA ASP A 7 9.10 1.26 -5.82
C ASP A 7 9.31 2.69 -6.32
N THR A 8 8.60 3.64 -5.71
CA THR A 8 8.70 5.05 -6.03
C THR A 8 10.08 5.64 -5.73
N LEU A 9 10.83 5.10 -4.76
CA LEU A 9 12.17 5.60 -4.42
C LEU A 9 13.17 5.35 -5.55
N SER A 10 13.14 4.15 -6.15
CA SER A 10 14.02 3.79 -7.26
C SER A 10 13.40 4.04 -8.64
N GLY A 11 12.09 4.23 -8.72
CA GLY A 11 11.33 4.31 -9.98
C GLY A 11 11.26 2.98 -10.75
N GLN A 12 11.52 1.84 -10.11
CA GLN A 12 11.59 0.53 -10.75
C GLN A 12 10.58 -0.45 -10.14
N THR A 13 10.26 -1.51 -10.87
CA THR A 13 9.40 -2.57 -10.35
C THR A 13 10.25 -3.70 -9.76
N HIS A 14 10.03 -4.02 -8.49
CA HIS A 14 10.78 -5.05 -7.75
C HIS A 14 9.87 -6.20 -7.32
N SER A 15 10.46 -7.38 -7.14
CA SER A 15 9.76 -8.48 -6.47
C SER A 15 9.54 -8.12 -4.99
N LEU A 16 8.34 -8.42 -4.47
CA LEU A 16 8.06 -8.29 -3.05
C LEU A 16 8.80 -9.41 -2.29
N VAL A 17 9.79 -9.03 -1.49
CA VAL A 17 10.55 -9.94 -0.62
C VAL A 17 10.28 -9.53 0.83
N PRO A 18 9.72 -10.43 1.67
CA PRO A 18 9.49 -10.14 3.09
C PRO A 18 10.79 -9.82 3.82
N LEU A 19 10.74 -8.88 4.76
CA LEU A 19 11.87 -8.58 5.64
C LEU A 19 12.08 -9.67 6.72
N ARG A 20 11.01 -10.40 7.05
CA ARG A 20 10.96 -11.44 8.09
C ARG A 20 10.05 -12.59 7.63
N ASP A 21 10.26 -13.76 8.22
CA ASP A 21 9.52 -14.98 7.88
C ASP A 21 8.07 -14.98 8.40
N ASP A 22 7.70 -14.03 9.27
CA ASP A 22 6.36 -13.88 9.84
C ASP A 22 5.41 -13.02 8.99
N GLY A 23 5.88 -12.53 7.84
CA GLY A 23 5.05 -11.87 6.83
C GLY A 23 5.56 -10.50 6.39
N VAL A 24 4.66 -9.73 5.77
CA VAL A 24 4.96 -8.40 5.23
C VAL A 24 4.30 -7.35 6.11
N ARG A 25 5.05 -6.31 6.47
CA ARG A 25 4.52 -5.13 7.17
C ARG A 25 4.21 -4.04 6.16
N ILE A 26 2.99 -3.52 6.20
CA ILE A 26 2.51 -2.46 5.31
C ILE A 26 2.00 -1.31 6.17
N TYR A 27 2.31 -0.09 5.76
CA TYR A 27 1.75 1.14 6.31
C TYR A 27 1.13 1.96 5.19
N SER A 28 -0.07 2.49 5.44
CA SER A 28 -0.76 3.43 4.57
C SER A 28 -1.23 4.59 5.42
N CYS A 29 -0.99 5.83 4.97
CA CYS A 29 -1.42 7.01 5.69
C CYS A 29 -2.96 7.05 5.82
N GLY A 30 -3.45 7.39 7.02
CA GLY A 30 -4.87 7.58 7.28
C GLY A 30 -5.41 8.96 6.86
N PRO A 31 -6.72 9.20 6.99
CA PRO A 31 -7.31 10.51 6.76
C PRO A 31 -6.99 11.50 7.87
N THR A 32 -6.91 12.79 7.53
CA THR A 32 -7.03 13.85 8.54
C THR A 32 -8.51 14.06 8.87
N VAL A 33 -8.89 13.93 10.14
CA VAL A 33 -10.29 13.78 10.58
C VAL A 33 -11.04 15.10 10.87
N TYR A 34 -10.69 16.20 10.18
CA TYR A 34 -11.40 17.49 10.35
C TYR A 34 -12.67 17.62 9.48
N GLY A 35 -12.93 16.65 8.59
CA GLY A 35 -14.08 16.66 7.70
C GLY A 35 -14.30 15.32 7.00
N PRO A 36 -15.36 15.19 6.19
CA PRO A 36 -15.66 13.97 5.46
C PRO A 36 -14.56 13.62 4.46
N ALA A 37 -14.23 12.33 4.35
CA ALA A 37 -13.34 11.83 3.30
C ALA A 37 -13.99 12.00 1.92
N HIS A 38 -13.21 12.43 0.93
CA HIS A 38 -13.65 12.54 -0.46
C HIS A 38 -13.29 11.27 -1.24
N ILE A 39 -13.85 11.13 -2.45
CA ILE A 39 -13.65 9.94 -3.32
C ILE A 39 -12.17 9.63 -3.59
N GLY A 40 -11.32 10.65 -3.64
CA GLY A 40 -9.88 10.51 -3.76
C GLY A 40 -9.23 9.79 -2.58
N ASN A 41 -9.67 10.08 -1.34
CA ASN A 41 -9.20 9.33 -0.17
C ASN A 41 -9.62 7.86 -0.26
N PHE A 42 -10.90 7.60 -0.57
CA PHE A 42 -11.43 6.25 -0.66
C PHE A 42 -10.75 5.41 -1.74
N ARG A 43 -10.38 6.01 -2.88
CA ARG A 43 -9.56 5.34 -3.89
C ARG A 43 -8.24 4.83 -3.32
N SER A 44 -7.52 5.66 -2.57
CA SER A 44 -6.24 5.27 -1.94
C SER A 44 -6.43 4.22 -0.86
N PHE A 45 -7.50 4.33 -0.05
CA PHE A 45 -7.81 3.34 0.99
C PHE A 45 -8.19 1.98 0.40
N LEU A 46 -8.98 1.97 -0.68
CA LEU A 46 -9.33 0.74 -1.41
C LEU A 46 -8.10 0.09 -2.05
N PHE A 47 -7.16 0.88 -2.58
CA PHE A 47 -5.90 0.32 -3.08
C PHE A 47 -5.13 -0.41 -1.96
N ALA A 48 -5.02 0.19 -0.77
CA ALA A 48 -4.35 -0.45 0.36
C ALA A 48 -5.09 -1.70 0.86
N ASP A 49 -6.43 -1.67 0.88
CA ASP A 49 -7.26 -2.84 1.21
C ASP A 49 -7.07 -3.98 0.20
N LEU A 50 -7.06 -3.68 -1.10
CA LEU A 50 -6.76 -4.67 -2.16
C LEU A 50 -5.34 -5.23 -2.08
N LEU A 51 -4.37 -4.46 -1.58
CA LEU A 51 -2.99 -4.93 -1.44
C LEU A 51 -2.80 -5.92 -0.27
N VAL A 52 -3.62 -5.80 0.78
CA VAL A 52 -3.53 -6.64 1.99
C VAL A 52 -4.37 -7.92 1.88
N ARG A 53 -5.38 -7.94 1.01
CA ARG A 53 -6.24 -9.12 0.74
C ARG A 53 -5.60 -10.12 -0.21
#